data_AF-A0A0C3QD12-F1
#
_entry.id   AF-A0A0C3QD12-F1
#
_cell.length_a   1.000
_cell.length_b   1.000
_cell.length_c   1.000
_cell.angle_alpha   90.00
_cell.angle_beta   90.00
_cell.angle_gamma   90.00
#
_symmetry.space_group_name_H-M   'P 1'
#
loop_
_entity.id
_entity.type
_entity.pdbx_description
1 polymer ?
#
loop_
_entity_poly.entity_id
_entity_poly.type
_entity_poly.pdbx_seq_one_letter_code
_entity_poly.pdbx_strand_id
1 'polypeptide(L)'
;KMSINVLVYNGPGVSQTSVSHTLHSLRTLLRPNYSVNAITPQALINDPWPASCALLVIPGGRDTPYVSALEKANPKIKDYVKLGGSFLGICAGGYYGSARVEWEVGTPLEVVGDRALAFFPGVAKGCAFEGFVYESEAGARAIDILVNATETPRTFKGIYYNGGGYFENAENLQSKGVRVLSTYTQGIAKGKAAAVACDIGAGRAILMGPHMEYPITLEPAAEALRKSHPDITDSAISELERARWDLMKMTLELLGLLSPYKTSEDVPSRSQGPLPQVLVSAPSKPFIVPRYLDALRSICPYETPNRLQDANDTFNFHPSANFNSLLAKSRERRVAEGDLGLLERDVVIYEEGSVPTRDQTPLFNLEAYFDHLSSVRSSLSSTGKEELKKLGGILVTTNFSGGLVDVVIGCGINVLNPLPTTSLSQLVPPGAQSELTMEKTIATIMPVFEQMWDTFLSQGGSFEPFMDLYLTRWLHSDQVVTLTTVTPQQTVRIVGITPDYGLLRTIPERGGVGAQFIDLQPDGNSFDMMAGLIKLKQ
;
A
#
# COMPACT_ATOMS: atom_id res chain seq x y z
N LYS A 1 -0.03 6.73 -22.76
CA LYS A 1 0.46 7.85 -21.92
C LYS A 1 0.99 7.23 -20.64
N MET A 2 2.28 7.35 -20.31
CA MET A 2 2.76 6.88 -19.01
C MET A 2 2.01 7.66 -17.92
N SER A 3 1.39 6.95 -16.98
CA SER A 3 0.76 7.59 -15.82
C SER A 3 1.85 8.19 -14.96
N ILE A 4 1.70 9.44 -14.55
CA ILE A 4 2.65 10.12 -13.67
C ILE A 4 2.24 9.81 -12.23
N ASN A 5 3.19 9.31 -11.44
CA ASN A 5 2.97 8.84 -10.08
C ASN A 5 3.21 9.93 -9.04
N VAL A 6 2.41 9.89 -7.98
CA VAL A 6 2.73 10.47 -6.67
C VAL A 6 2.97 9.32 -5.70
N LEU A 7 4.14 9.31 -5.09
CA LEU A 7 4.62 8.21 -4.27
C LEU A 7 4.64 8.64 -2.80
N VAL A 8 4.00 7.85 -1.94
CA VAL A 8 3.93 8.09 -0.50
C VAL A 8 4.74 7.01 0.20
N TYR A 9 5.77 7.40 0.94
CA TYR A 9 6.58 6.44 1.69
C TYR A 9 5.73 5.67 2.71
N ASN A 10 5.85 4.34 2.65
CA ASN A 10 5.25 3.41 3.59
C ASN A 10 6.32 2.40 4.03
N GLY A 11 6.91 2.64 5.19
CA GLY A 11 8.01 1.84 5.73
C GLY A 11 8.31 2.20 7.18
N PRO A 12 9.43 1.70 7.74
CA PRO A 12 9.81 1.98 9.13
C PRO A 12 9.77 3.46 9.47
N GLY A 13 9.22 3.79 10.65
CA GLY A 13 9.12 5.14 11.19
C GLY A 13 7.78 5.83 10.96
N VAL A 14 7.03 5.47 9.91
CA VAL A 14 5.80 6.18 9.57
C VAL A 14 4.63 5.72 10.45
N SER A 15 3.71 6.61 10.77
CA SER A 15 2.42 6.22 11.35
C SER A 15 1.48 5.74 10.24
N GLN A 16 0.81 4.60 10.45
CA GLN A 16 -0.15 4.08 9.48
C GLN A 16 -1.34 5.01 9.24
N THR A 17 -1.73 5.75 10.28
CA THR A 17 -2.76 6.79 10.19
C THR A 17 -2.30 7.93 9.27
N SER A 18 -1.05 8.41 9.44
CA SER A 18 -0.49 9.44 8.56
C SER A 18 -0.38 8.98 7.10
N VAL A 19 0.04 7.73 6.84
CA VAL A 19 0.08 7.16 5.48
C VAL A 19 -1.33 7.12 4.88
N SER A 20 -2.31 6.62 5.63
CA SER A 20 -3.68 6.47 5.17
C SER A 20 -4.30 7.82 4.81
N HIS A 21 -4.18 8.81 5.69
CA HIS A 21 -4.68 10.17 5.44
C HIS A 21 -3.93 10.88 4.31
N THR A 22 -2.61 10.69 4.20
CA THR A 22 -1.82 11.24 3.08
C THR A 22 -2.28 10.65 1.75
N LEU A 23 -2.38 9.32 1.66
CA LEU A 23 -2.86 8.64 0.45
C LEU A 23 -4.28 9.05 0.08
N HIS A 24 -5.17 9.12 1.06
CA HIS A 24 -6.55 9.57 0.85
C HIS A 24 -6.57 10.99 0.29
N SER A 25 -5.98 11.95 1.01
CA SER A 25 -6.01 13.36 0.64
C SER A 25 -5.42 13.61 -0.73
N LEU A 26 -4.29 12.96 -1.06
CA LEU A 26 -3.67 13.08 -2.37
C LEU A 26 -4.52 12.43 -3.46
N ARG A 27 -5.13 11.27 -3.22
CA ARG A 27 -6.04 10.62 -4.20
C ARG A 27 -7.24 11.50 -4.49
N THR A 28 -7.80 12.13 -3.46
CA THR A 28 -8.91 13.05 -3.58
C THR A 28 -8.51 14.27 -4.39
N LEU A 29 -7.36 14.90 -4.13
CA LEU A 29 -6.96 16.15 -4.79
C LEU A 29 -6.33 16.00 -6.18
N LEU A 30 -5.80 14.82 -6.53
CA LEU A 30 -4.96 14.65 -7.72
C LEU A 30 -5.54 13.70 -8.78
N ARG A 31 -6.56 12.89 -8.47
CA ARG A 31 -7.21 12.04 -9.48
C ARG A 31 -8.16 12.88 -10.34
N PRO A 32 -8.19 12.67 -11.68
CA PRO A 32 -7.54 11.59 -12.42
C PRO A 32 -6.15 11.95 -12.99
N ASN A 33 -5.62 13.13 -12.70
CA ASN A 33 -4.38 13.64 -13.31
C ASN A 33 -3.13 12.82 -12.93
N TYR A 34 -3.10 12.24 -11.72
CA TYR A 34 -1.98 11.46 -11.20
C TYR A 34 -2.42 10.13 -10.57
N SER A 35 -1.53 9.13 -10.62
CA SER A 35 -1.67 7.89 -9.86
C SER A 35 -0.99 8.01 -8.50
N VAL A 36 -1.74 7.87 -7.41
CA VAL A 36 -1.22 8.01 -6.04
C VAL A 36 -1.04 6.64 -5.38
N ASN A 37 0.21 6.27 -5.11
CA ASN A 37 0.61 4.94 -4.65
C ASN A 37 1.53 5.01 -3.43
N ALA A 38 1.48 3.99 -2.58
CA ALA A 38 2.49 3.79 -1.55
C ALA A 38 3.78 3.23 -2.16
N ILE A 39 4.93 3.55 -1.55
CA ILE A 39 6.23 3.00 -1.95
C ILE A 39 7.03 2.55 -0.72
N THR A 40 7.68 1.39 -0.82
CA THR A 40 8.50 0.82 0.26
C THR A 40 9.94 1.34 0.21
N PRO A 41 10.72 1.23 1.31
CA PRO A 41 12.14 1.58 1.30
C PRO A 41 12.92 0.83 0.20
N GLN A 42 12.68 -0.47 0.04
CA GLN A 42 13.36 -1.30 -0.96
C GLN A 42 13.05 -0.86 -2.38
N ALA A 43 11.81 -0.45 -2.66
CA ALA A 43 11.42 0.12 -3.94
C ALA A 43 12.10 1.48 -4.18
N LEU A 44 12.20 2.34 -3.17
CA LEU A 44 12.92 3.61 -3.28
C LEU A 44 14.42 3.42 -3.58
N ILE A 45 15.03 2.36 -3.06
CA ILE A 45 16.45 2.02 -3.30
C ILE A 45 16.61 1.40 -4.70
N ASN A 46 15.80 0.39 -5.05
CA ASN A 46 16.09 -0.49 -6.18
C ASN A 46 15.32 -0.13 -7.46
N ASP A 47 14.16 0.53 -7.39
CA ASP A 47 13.34 0.81 -8.58
C ASP A 47 13.78 2.06 -9.35
N PRO A 48 13.50 2.12 -10.67
CA PRO A 48 13.68 3.32 -11.50
C PRO A 48 12.48 4.28 -11.37
N TRP A 49 11.98 4.48 -10.14
CA TRP A 49 10.83 5.33 -9.86
C TRP A 49 10.99 6.82 -10.27
N PRO A 50 12.19 7.46 -10.25
CA PRO A 50 12.30 8.91 -10.47
C PRO A 50 11.72 9.39 -11.80
N ALA A 51 11.89 8.61 -12.87
CA ALA A 51 11.45 8.99 -14.23
C ALA A 51 9.93 9.11 -14.37
N SER A 52 9.17 8.50 -13.46
CA SER A 52 7.70 8.47 -13.49
C SER A 52 7.07 9.15 -12.28
N CYS A 53 7.85 9.85 -11.45
CA CYS A 53 7.41 10.41 -10.18
C CYS A 53 7.27 11.94 -10.27
N ALA A 54 6.05 12.46 -10.13
CA ALA A 54 5.80 13.89 -9.97
C ALA A 54 6.08 14.39 -8.55
N LEU A 55 5.84 13.56 -7.54
CA LEU A 55 6.00 13.95 -6.15
C LEU A 55 6.33 12.75 -5.28
N LEU A 56 7.40 12.86 -4.48
CA LEU A 56 7.69 11.95 -3.37
C LEU A 56 7.26 12.60 -2.04
N VAL A 57 6.45 11.89 -1.27
CA VAL A 57 5.95 12.34 0.04
C VAL A 57 6.50 11.44 1.15
N ILE A 58 7.09 12.05 2.17
CA ILE A 58 7.48 11.39 3.43
C ILE A 58 6.51 11.88 4.54
N PRO A 59 5.56 11.04 4.99
CA PRO A 59 4.55 11.44 5.98
C PRO A 59 5.10 11.56 7.41
N GLY A 60 4.20 11.95 8.32
CA GLY A 60 4.44 12.00 9.76
C GLY A 60 4.75 10.64 10.40
N GLY A 61 5.44 10.68 11.53
CA GLY A 61 5.96 9.50 12.22
C GLY A 61 7.13 9.81 13.13
N ARG A 62 8.15 8.94 13.12
CA ARG A 62 9.46 9.09 13.77
C ARG A 62 10.51 9.19 12.68
N ASP A 63 11.44 10.15 12.78
CA ASP A 63 12.40 10.42 11.70
C ASP A 63 13.64 9.50 11.76
N THR A 64 14.07 9.08 12.95
CA THR A 64 15.26 8.21 13.12
C THR A 64 15.15 6.85 12.38
N PRO A 65 13.98 6.18 12.31
CA PRO A 65 13.84 5.01 11.46
C PRO A 65 13.90 5.33 9.95
N TYR A 66 13.51 6.54 9.51
CA TYR A 66 13.69 6.96 8.11
C TYR A 66 15.16 7.02 7.75
N VAL A 67 15.99 7.60 8.62
CA VAL A 67 17.45 7.69 8.43
C VAL A 67 18.05 6.31 8.19
N SER A 68 17.65 5.32 9.00
CA SER A 68 18.16 3.95 8.88
C SER A 68 17.61 3.23 7.63
N ALA A 69 16.30 3.32 7.38
CA ALA A 69 15.66 2.59 6.29
C ALA A 69 15.97 3.16 4.89
N LEU A 70 16.23 4.47 4.80
CA LEU A 70 16.42 5.19 3.54
C LEU A 70 17.86 5.66 3.32
N GLU A 71 18.83 5.24 4.15
CA GLU A 71 20.24 5.60 4.02
C GLU A 71 20.74 5.44 2.58
N LYS A 72 20.51 4.27 1.98
CA LYS A 72 20.90 3.93 0.61
C LYS A 72 20.07 4.63 -0.46
N ALA A 73 18.86 5.09 -0.15
CA ALA A 73 17.99 5.81 -1.07
C ALA A 73 18.33 7.31 -1.17
N ASN A 74 19.03 7.88 -0.17
CA ASN A 74 19.29 9.31 -0.09
C ASN A 74 19.93 9.92 -1.34
N PRO A 75 20.99 9.36 -1.94
CA PRO A 75 21.57 9.92 -3.16
C PRO A 75 20.55 10.00 -4.29
N LYS A 76 19.77 8.93 -4.51
CA LYS A 76 18.74 8.87 -5.55
C LYS A 76 17.60 9.87 -5.30
N ILE A 77 17.17 10.05 -4.06
CA ILE A 77 16.15 11.04 -3.69
C ILE A 77 16.67 12.46 -3.93
N LYS A 78 17.93 12.75 -3.56
CA LYS A 78 18.54 14.06 -3.79
C LYS A 78 18.67 14.38 -5.28
N ASP A 79 19.13 13.42 -6.07
CA ASP A 79 19.26 13.58 -7.52
C ASP A 79 17.88 13.78 -8.17
N TYR A 80 16.87 13.01 -7.75
CA TYR A 80 15.49 13.19 -8.21
C TYR A 80 15.02 14.65 -8.03
N VAL A 81 15.15 15.22 -6.83
CA VAL A 81 14.72 16.61 -6.59
C VAL A 81 15.61 17.58 -7.36
N LYS A 82 16.94 17.40 -7.33
CA LYS A 82 17.89 18.27 -8.04
C LYS A 82 17.62 18.34 -9.55
N LEU A 83 17.12 17.27 -10.15
CA LEU A 83 16.80 17.16 -11.58
C LEU A 83 15.39 17.63 -11.95
N GLY A 84 14.62 18.21 -11.01
CA GLY A 84 13.29 18.76 -11.29
C GLY A 84 12.14 18.05 -10.57
N GLY A 85 12.43 17.05 -9.74
CA GLY A 85 11.43 16.37 -8.92
C GLY A 85 10.92 17.24 -7.77
N SER A 86 9.73 16.87 -7.25
CA SER A 86 9.11 17.53 -6.11
C SER A 86 9.11 16.64 -4.88
N PHE A 87 9.38 17.23 -3.72
CA PHE A 87 9.40 16.52 -2.43
C PHE A 87 8.50 17.20 -1.40
N LEU A 88 7.75 16.40 -0.63
CA LEU A 88 6.94 16.88 0.48
C LEU A 88 7.27 16.10 1.76
N GLY A 89 7.79 16.79 2.77
CA GLY A 89 8.08 16.24 4.09
C GLY A 89 7.12 16.79 5.14
N ILE A 90 6.38 15.92 5.82
CA ILE A 90 5.39 16.32 6.84
C ILE A 90 5.82 15.82 8.21
N CYS A 91 5.86 16.71 9.21
CA CYS A 91 6.30 16.44 10.58
C CYS A 91 7.68 15.73 10.60
N ALA A 92 7.74 14.43 10.89
CA ALA A 92 8.97 13.64 10.80
C ALA A 92 9.60 13.64 9.40
N GLY A 93 8.80 13.70 8.34
CA GLY A 93 9.32 13.90 6.97
C GLY A 93 9.95 15.28 6.78
N GLY A 94 9.47 16.30 7.50
CA GLY A 94 10.06 17.64 7.53
C GLY A 94 11.42 17.66 8.24
N TYR A 95 11.53 16.96 9.38
CA TYR A 95 12.81 16.73 10.06
C TYR A 95 13.80 15.97 9.15
N TYR A 96 13.35 14.88 8.52
CA TYR A 96 14.16 14.07 7.62
C TYR A 96 14.71 14.84 6.41
N GLY A 97 13.94 15.80 5.88
CA GLY A 97 14.37 16.68 4.79
C GLY A 97 15.30 17.82 5.21
N SER A 98 15.52 18.04 6.50
CA SER A 98 16.39 19.13 6.99
C SER A 98 17.87 18.73 7.00
N ALA A 99 18.79 19.65 7.27
CA ALA A 99 20.22 19.32 7.38
C ALA A 99 20.55 18.79 8.78
N ARG A 100 19.89 19.33 9.80
CA ARG A 100 20.07 18.95 11.20
C ARG A 100 18.73 18.99 11.94
N VAL A 101 18.57 18.07 12.87
CA VAL A 101 17.43 18.00 13.79
C VAL A 101 17.93 18.22 15.20
N GLU A 102 17.24 19.07 15.95
CA GLU A 102 17.41 19.30 17.38
C GLU A 102 16.02 19.23 18.04
N TRP A 103 15.63 18.02 18.45
CA TRP A 103 14.30 17.75 18.98
C TRP A 103 14.37 17.33 20.44
N GLU A 104 13.60 18.00 21.30
CA GLU A 104 13.49 17.75 22.75
C GLU A 104 14.87 17.68 23.45
N VAL A 105 15.78 18.59 23.07
CA VAL A 105 17.17 18.66 23.56
C VAL A 105 17.20 18.80 25.08
N GLY A 106 17.98 17.94 25.74
CA GLY A 106 18.12 17.90 27.20
C GLY A 106 17.02 17.11 27.92
N THR A 107 16.10 16.48 27.20
CA THR A 107 15.05 15.62 27.78
C THR A 107 15.31 14.13 27.48
N PRO A 108 14.60 13.19 28.13
CA PRO A 108 14.67 11.77 27.78
C PRO A 108 14.20 11.42 26.36
N LEU A 109 13.53 12.35 25.66
CA LEU A 109 13.03 12.18 24.31
C LEU A 109 14.00 12.72 23.24
N GLU A 110 15.19 13.19 23.64
CA GLU A 110 16.13 13.90 22.76
C GLU A 110 16.43 13.15 21.45
N VAL A 111 16.31 13.87 20.33
CA VAL A 111 16.79 13.46 19.03
C VAL A 111 17.61 14.59 18.42
N VAL A 112 18.93 14.43 18.43
CA VAL A 112 19.89 15.38 17.84
C VAL A 112 20.72 14.66 16.79
N GLY A 113 20.83 15.26 15.60
CA GLY A 113 21.78 14.78 14.60
C GLY A 113 21.53 15.32 13.21
N ASP A 114 22.47 15.03 12.32
CA ASP A 114 22.43 15.47 10.94
C ASP A 114 21.54 14.54 10.09
N ARG A 115 21.04 15.03 8.96
CA ARG A 115 20.23 14.24 8.01
C ARG A 115 20.79 14.42 6.60
N ALA A 116 20.84 13.33 5.85
CA ALA A 116 21.57 13.27 4.58
C ALA A 116 20.93 14.07 3.44
N LEU A 117 19.60 14.24 3.46
CA LEU A 117 18.88 14.97 2.41
C LEU A 117 19.28 16.45 2.39
N ALA A 118 19.24 17.12 3.55
CA ALA A 118 19.64 18.52 3.72
C ALA A 118 18.99 19.48 2.70
N PHE A 119 17.72 19.25 2.36
CA PHE A 119 16.95 20.12 1.47
C PHE A 119 16.72 21.48 2.12
N PHE A 120 16.36 21.50 3.40
CA PHE A 120 16.49 22.70 4.22
C PHE A 120 17.89 22.72 4.86
N PRO A 121 18.75 23.70 4.54
CA PRO A 121 20.16 23.70 4.97
C PRO A 121 20.37 24.13 6.43
N GLY A 122 19.29 24.42 7.17
CA GLY A 122 19.34 24.85 8.57
C GLY A 122 18.96 23.74 9.57
N VAL A 123 18.68 24.17 10.80
CA VAL A 123 18.27 23.30 11.90
C VAL A 123 16.75 23.28 12.00
N ALA A 124 16.15 22.10 11.97
CA ALA A 124 14.76 21.92 12.36
C ALA A 124 14.71 21.61 13.87
N LYS A 125 14.01 22.47 14.62
CA LYS A 125 13.87 22.37 16.07
C LYS A 125 12.48 21.91 16.47
N GLY A 126 12.40 21.07 17.49
CA GLY A 126 11.12 20.71 18.08
C GLY A 126 11.23 20.18 19.50
N CYS A 127 10.11 19.81 20.12
CA CYS A 127 8.77 20.04 19.57
C CYS A 127 8.39 21.54 19.64
N ALA A 128 7.61 22.02 18.68
CA ALA A 128 7.13 23.42 18.65
C ALA A 128 6.17 23.76 19.81
N PHE A 129 5.52 22.76 20.40
CA PHE A 129 4.65 22.89 21.57
C PHE A 129 4.88 21.72 22.52
N GLU A 130 5.13 22.03 23.79
CA GLU A 130 5.38 21.06 24.87
C GLU A 130 4.24 20.03 25.07
N GLY A 131 4.58 18.90 25.71
CA GLY A 131 3.61 17.89 26.14
C GLY A 131 3.49 16.67 25.22
N PHE A 132 4.39 16.53 24.23
CA PHE A 132 4.43 15.34 23.39
C PHE A 132 4.73 14.07 24.21
N VAL A 133 4.02 12.98 23.91
CA VAL A 133 4.21 11.67 24.53
C VAL A 133 4.16 10.62 23.44
N TYR A 134 5.17 9.76 23.36
CA TYR A 134 5.17 8.66 22.39
C TYR A 134 3.97 7.73 22.60
N GLU A 135 3.39 7.27 21.49
CA GLU A 135 2.26 6.32 21.48
C GLU A 135 1.03 6.83 22.22
N SER A 136 0.89 8.16 22.28
CA SER A 136 -0.22 8.86 22.92
C SER A 136 -0.55 10.15 22.17
N GLU A 137 -1.81 10.56 22.29
CA GLU A 137 -2.32 11.82 21.77
C GLU A 137 -2.37 12.92 22.84
N ALA A 138 -1.69 12.72 23.98
CA ALA A 138 -1.72 13.67 25.10
C ALA A 138 -1.19 15.07 24.73
N GLY A 139 -0.17 15.14 23.86
CA GLY A 139 0.40 16.40 23.37
C GLY A 139 -0.32 16.99 22.16
N ALA A 140 -1.23 16.23 21.55
CA ALA A 140 -1.89 16.60 20.31
C ALA A 140 -2.86 17.76 20.53
N ARG A 141 -2.86 18.72 19.60
CA ARG A 141 -3.71 19.91 19.66
C ARG A 141 -4.02 20.45 18.28
N ALA A 142 -5.04 21.29 18.21
CA ALA A 142 -5.30 22.12 17.04
C ALA A 142 -4.54 23.44 17.16
N ILE A 143 -3.93 23.88 16.07
CA ILE A 143 -3.15 25.12 16.01
C ILE A 143 -3.53 25.98 14.81
N ASP A 144 -3.16 27.26 14.92
CA ASP A 144 -3.33 28.23 13.85
C ASP A 144 -1.97 28.58 13.22
N ILE A 145 -1.91 28.53 11.90
CA ILE A 145 -0.74 28.95 11.11
C ILE A 145 -1.09 30.14 10.22
N LEU A 146 -0.15 31.07 10.09
CA LEU A 146 -0.25 32.20 9.16
C LEU A 146 0.52 31.83 7.90
N VAL A 147 -0.19 31.67 6.78
CA VAL A 147 0.42 31.42 5.46
C VAL A 147 0.72 32.77 4.79
N ASN A 148 1.99 32.99 4.51
CA ASN A 148 2.51 34.21 3.86
C ASN A 148 2.91 33.94 2.39
N ALA A 149 2.53 32.77 1.85
CA ALA A 149 2.93 32.33 0.51
C ALA A 149 2.16 33.02 -0.63
N THR A 150 1.08 33.74 -0.32
CA THR A 150 0.20 34.48 -1.25
C THR A 150 0.35 35.99 -1.06
N GLU A 151 -0.07 36.80 -2.05
CA GLU A 151 -0.04 38.27 -1.96
C GLU A 151 -0.77 38.81 -0.73
N THR A 152 -1.82 38.10 -0.29
CA THR A 152 -2.54 38.35 0.95
C THR A 152 -2.26 37.24 1.97
N PRO A 153 -1.64 37.55 3.12
CA PRO A 153 -1.48 36.59 4.20
C PRO A 153 -2.83 36.06 4.69
N ARG A 154 -2.95 34.74 4.87
CA ARG A 154 -4.17 34.06 5.33
C ARG A 154 -3.86 33.16 6.52
N THR A 155 -4.65 33.29 7.58
CA THR A 155 -4.58 32.38 8.73
C THR A 155 -5.42 31.14 8.46
N PHE A 156 -4.80 29.97 8.61
CA PHE A 156 -5.48 28.67 8.61
C PHE A 156 -5.55 28.18 10.05
N LYS A 157 -6.78 27.91 10.50
CA LYS A 157 -7.06 27.54 11.90
C LYS A 157 -7.36 26.07 12.02
N GLY A 158 -7.18 25.54 13.23
CA GLY A 158 -7.61 24.17 13.54
C GLY A 158 -6.72 23.08 12.95
N ILE A 159 -5.51 23.39 12.50
CA ILE A 159 -4.61 22.41 11.88
C ILE A 159 -4.09 21.46 12.95
N TYR A 160 -4.13 20.16 12.68
CA TYR A 160 -3.66 19.16 13.63
C TYR A 160 -2.14 19.26 13.83
N TYR A 161 -1.72 19.15 15.09
CA TYR A 161 -0.34 19.19 15.52
C TYR A 161 -0.07 18.09 16.54
N ASN A 162 0.99 17.31 16.30
CA ASN A 162 1.53 16.37 17.27
C ASN A 162 3.04 16.18 17.04
N GLY A 163 3.89 16.69 17.94
CA GLY A 163 5.36 16.50 17.90
C GLY A 163 6.15 17.25 16.82
N GLY A 164 5.46 17.96 15.92
CA GLY A 164 6.06 18.74 14.83
C GLY A 164 6.96 19.89 15.30
N GLY A 165 7.81 20.39 14.40
CA GLY A 165 8.85 21.37 14.73
C GLY A 165 8.76 22.63 13.89
N TYR A 166 9.74 23.51 14.06
CA TYR A 166 9.92 24.70 13.25
C TYR A 166 11.30 24.74 12.61
N PHE A 167 11.41 25.48 11.51
CA PHE A 167 12.66 25.66 10.77
C PHE A 167 13.37 26.91 11.25
N GLU A 168 14.46 26.75 12.00
CA GLU A 168 15.09 27.86 12.70
C GLU A 168 15.85 28.79 11.73
N ASN A 169 15.65 30.11 11.93
CA ASN A 169 16.29 31.18 11.17
C ASN A 169 16.09 31.05 9.64
N ALA A 170 14.98 30.43 9.22
CA ALA A 170 14.70 30.17 7.81
C ALA A 170 14.60 31.46 6.98
N GLU A 171 14.17 32.56 7.58
CA GLU A 171 14.14 33.91 6.99
C GLU A 171 15.52 34.40 6.55
N ASN A 172 16.59 33.94 7.20
CA ASN A 172 17.97 34.31 6.89
C ASN A 172 18.59 33.45 5.78
N LEU A 173 17.84 32.45 5.27
CA LEU A 173 18.34 31.46 4.30
C LEU A 173 17.79 31.68 2.89
N GLN A 174 17.23 32.86 2.60
CA GLN A 174 16.71 33.20 1.27
C GLN A 174 17.76 33.11 0.17
N SER A 175 19.00 33.52 0.45
CA SER A 175 20.14 33.40 -0.48
C SER A 175 20.52 31.95 -0.79
N LYS A 176 20.07 30.98 0.02
CA LYS A 176 20.24 29.54 -0.19
C LYS A 176 18.99 28.88 -0.80
N GLY A 177 18.05 29.67 -1.35
CA GLY A 177 16.85 29.15 -1.99
C GLY A 177 15.74 28.74 -1.02
N VAL A 178 15.77 29.21 0.23
CA VAL A 178 14.73 28.92 1.23
C VAL A 178 13.70 30.05 1.28
N ARG A 179 12.42 29.70 1.28
CA ARG A 179 11.30 30.63 1.48
C ARG A 179 10.38 30.13 2.58
N VAL A 180 10.10 30.96 3.57
CA VAL A 180 9.10 30.67 4.60
C VAL A 180 7.71 30.72 3.98
N LEU A 181 6.95 29.63 4.09
CA LEU A 181 5.58 29.54 3.57
C LEU A 181 4.56 29.90 4.64
N SER A 182 4.78 29.44 5.87
CA SER A 182 3.90 29.72 6.99
C SER A 182 4.65 29.81 8.32
N THR A 183 4.04 30.51 9.28
CA THR A 183 4.57 30.68 10.63
C THR A 183 3.53 30.29 11.68
N TYR A 184 3.96 29.74 12.81
CA TYR A 184 3.09 29.52 13.95
C TYR A 184 2.60 30.85 14.52
N THR A 185 1.35 30.90 14.96
CA THR A 185 0.74 32.14 15.49
C THR A 185 0.66 32.19 17.02
N GLN A 186 0.93 31.06 17.67
CA GLN A 186 0.68 30.81 19.09
C GLN A 186 1.87 30.08 19.74
N GLY A 187 1.89 30.07 21.08
CA GLY A 187 2.87 29.35 21.89
C GLY A 187 4.31 29.88 21.78
N ILE A 188 5.25 29.09 22.28
CA ILE A 188 6.70 29.39 22.23
C ILE A 188 7.24 29.47 20.80
N ALA A 189 6.57 28.81 19.85
CA ALA A 189 6.92 28.82 18.45
C ALA A 189 6.34 30.02 17.68
N LYS A 190 5.60 30.95 18.32
CA LYS A 190 5.00 32.11 17.64
C LYS A 190 6.03 32.87 16.80
N GLY A 191 5.72 33.08 15.52
CA GLY A 191 6.59 33.73 14.53
C GLY A 191 7.66 32.82 13.92
N LYS A 192 7.88 31.60 14.45
CA LYS A 192 8.81 30.63 13.86
C LYS A 192 8.19 29.96 12.62
N ALA A 193 9.02 29.59 11.65
CA ALA A 193 8.60 28.99 10.40
C ALA A 193 8.00 27.59 10.63
N ALA A 194 6.71 27.44 10.38
CA ALA A 194 5.98 26.18 10.45
C ALA A 194 6.14 25.36 9.15
N ALA A 195 6.32 26.02 8.01
CA ALA A 195 6.63 25.38 6.74
C ALA A 195 7.58 26.23 5.89
N VAL A 196 8.46 25.56 5.14
CA VAL A 196 9.43 26.17 4.23
C VAL A 196 9.39 25.51 2.86
N ALA A 197 9.58 26.28 1.80
CA ALA A 197 9.92 25.81 0.46
C ALA A 197 11.42 25.98 0.24
N CYS A 198 12.07 24.96 -0.31
CA CYS A 198 13.49 24.95 -0.63
C CYS A 198 13.65 24.64 -2.12
N ASP A 199 14.22 25.58 -2.88
CA ASP A 199 14.56 25.38 -4.30
C ASP A 199 15.91 24.65 -4.38
N ILE A 200 15.93 23.48 -5.02
CA ILE A 200 17.09 22.58 -5.05
C ILE A 200 17.36 22.17 -6.49
N GLY A 201 18.42 22.71 -7.09
CA GLY A 201 18.69 22.52 -8.51
C GLY A 201 17.52 22.99 -9.36
N ALA A 202 16.94 22.10 -10.16
CA ALA A 202 15.76 22.38 -10.98
C ALA A 202 14.42 22.04 -10.28
N GLY A 203 14.45 21.39 -9.12
CA GLY A 203 13.24 20.97 -8.40
C GLY A 203 13.05 21.69 -7.07
N ARG A 204 12.11 21.18 -6.26
CA ARG A 204 11.66 21.85 -5.04
C ARG A 204 11.26 20.86 -3.95
N ALA A 205 11.59 21.20 -2.71
CA ALA A 205 11.07 20.52 -1.53
C ALA A 205 10.21 21.46 -0.69
N ILE A 206 9.07 20.99 -0.20
CA ILE A 206 8.32 21.65 0.88
C ILE A 206 8.42 20.79 2.14
N LEU A 207 8.84 21.41 3.24
CA LEU A 207 8.95 20.77 4.55
C LEU A 207 8.03 21.50 5.52
N MET A 208 7.29 20.76 6.35
CA MET A 208 6.39 21.34 7.34
C MET A 208 6.44 20.59 8.68
N GLY A 209 6.26 21.31 9.77
CA GLY A 209 6.02 20.76 11.10
C GLY A 209 4.59 20.27 11.35
N PRO A 210 3.53 21.05 11.04
CA PRO A 210 2.15 20.63 11.28
C PRO A 210 1.65 19.55 10.31
N HIS A 211 0.54 18.92 10.67
CA HIS A 211 -0.06 17.82 9.91
C HIS A 211 -1.29 18.29 9.14
N MET A 212 -1.09 18.75 7.91
CA MET A 212 -2.20 19.15 7.03
C MET A 212 -2.95 17.95 6.43
N GLU A 213 -2.35 16.77 6.44
CA GLU A 213 -2.92 15.53 5.90
C GLU A 213 -4.06 14.98 6.75
N TYR A 214 -4.11 15.30 8.04
CA TYR A 214 -5.14 14.82 8.96
C TYR A 214 -6.45 15.60 8.76
N PRO A 215 -7.55 14.93 8.37
CA PRO A 215 -8.87 15.56 8.33
C PRO A 215 -9.30 15.96 9.73
N ILE A 216 -9.70 17.21 9.94
CA ILE A 216 -10.08 17.70 11.27
C ILE A 216 -11.45 17.15 11.72
N THR A 217 -12.13 16.43 10.84
CA THR A 217 -13.39 15.73 11.07
C THR A 217 -13.20 14.29 11.55
N LEU A 218 -11.96 13.77 11.57
CA LEU A 218 -11.64 12.41 11.98
C LEU A 218 -10.68 12.40 13.18
N GLU A 219 -10.74 11.31 13.95
CA GLU A 219 -9.76 11.09 15.02
C GLU A 219 -8.37 10.78 14.46
N PRO A 220 -7.28 11.26 15.11
CA PRO A 220 -7.24 11.99 16.38
C PRO A 220 -7.42 13.52 16.27
N ALA A 221 -7.54 14.07 15.07
CA ALA A 221 -7.57 15.52 14.85
C ALA A 221 -8.87 16.17 15.34
N ALA A 222 -10.00 15.48 15.22
CA ALA A 222 -11.29 15.95 15.72
C ALA A 222 -11.29 16.16 17.24
N GLU A 223 -10.76 15.20 18.02
CA GLU A 223 -10.61 15.37 19.46
C GLU A 223 -9.65 16.51 19.81
N ALA A 224 -8.50 16.60 19.13
CA ALA A 224 -7.55 17.68 19.34
C ALA A 224 -8.17 19.07 19.07
N LEU A 225 -9.03 19.18 18.06
CA LEU A 225 -9.79 20.39 17.74
C LEU A 225 -10.80 20.74 18.84
N ARG A 226 -11.63 19.77 19.25
CA ARG A 226 -12.64 19.98 20.31
C ARG A 226 -12.02 20.31 21.66
N LYS A 227 -10.88 19.69 22.01
CA LYS A 227 -10.11 20.06 23.22
C LYS A 227 -9.62 21.51 23.17
N SER A 228 -9.16 21.96 22.01
CA SER A 228 -8.63 23.32 21.82
C SER A 228 -9.74 24.36 21.68
N HIS A 229 -10.91 23.96 21.20
CA HIS A 229 -12.09 24.80 20.99
C HIS A 229 -13.37 24.07 21.41
N PRO A 230 -13.70 24.00 22.72
CA PRO A 230 -14.84 23.23 23.23
C PRO A 230 -16.20 23.66 22.66
N ASP A 231 -16.34 24.93 22.31
CA ASP A 231 -17.58 25.52 21.81
C ASP A 231 -17.67 25.55 20.27
N ILE A 232 -16.80 24.83 19.56
CA ILE A 232 -16.80 24.82 18.10
C ILE A 232 -18.04 24.13 17.54
N THR A 233 -18.73 24.80 16.61
CA THR A 233 -19.93 24.26 15.96
C THR A 233 -19.58 23.39 14.75
N ASP A 234 -20.44 22.45 14.38
CA ASP A 234 -20.24 21.60 13.19
C ASP A 234 -20.11 22.41 11.88
N SER A 235 -20.79 23.55 11.80
CA SER A 235 -20.66 24.49 10.67
C SER A 235 -19.25 25.07 10.61
N ALA A 236 -18.71 25.50 11.76
CA ALA A 236 -17.34 26.01 11.85
C ALA A 236 -16.31 24.92 11.53
N ILE A 237 -16.50 23.69 12.01
CA ILE A 237 -15.65 22.54 11.65
C ILE A 237 -15.65 22.34 10.13
N SER A 238 -16.82 22.39 9.50
CA SER A 238 -16.95 22.23 8.04
C SER A 238 -16.23 23.34 7.25
N GLU A 239 -16.22 24.57 7.75
CA GLU A 239 -15.47 25.70 7.17
C GLU A 239 -13.96 25.53 7.34
N LEU A 240 -13.51 25.10 8.51
CA LEU A 240 -12.09 24.83 8.78
C LEU A 240 -11.58 23.67 7.93
N GLU A 241 -12.39 22.63 7.70
CA GLU A 241 -12.03 21.49 6.86
C GLU A 241 -11.90 21.92 5.38
N ARG A 242 -12.78 22.79 4.88
CA ARG A 242 -12.60 23.42 3.56
C ARG A 242 -11.31 24.22 3.46
N ALA A 243 -10.99 24.99 4.51
CA ALA A 243 -9.73 25.73 4.58
C ALA A 243 -8.51 24.79 4.63
N ARG A 244 -8.59 23.62 5.29
CA ARG A 244 -7.52 22.61 5.24
C ARG A 244 -7.30 22.10 3.82
N TRP A 245 -8.38 21.82 3.06
CA TRP A 245 -8.27 21.44 1.66
C TRP A 245 -7.62 22.53 0.79
N ASP A 246 -7.97 23.80 1.01
CA ASP A 246 -7.29 24.95 0.36
C ASP A 246 -5.78 24.91 0.63
N LEU A 247 -5.38 24.73 1.89
CA LEU A 247 -3.97 24.68 2.29
C LEU A 247 -3.22 23.55 1.59
N MET A 248 -3.80 22.34 1.55
CA MET A 248 -3.20 21.20 0.87
C MET A 248 -3.08 21.46 -0.64
N LYS A 249 -4.13 21.98 -1.26
CA LYS A 249 -4.13 22.29 -2.69
C LYS A 249 -3.06 23.34 -3.04
N MET A 250 -3.00 24.44 -2.29
CA MET A 250 -1.96 25.48 -2.46
C MET A 250 -0.55 24.88 -2.34
N THR A 251 -0.34 23.98 -1.39
CA THR A 251 0.95 23.29 -1.21
C THR A 251 1.32 22.43 -2.42
N LEU A 252 0.35 21.69 -2.99
CA LEU A 252 0.57 20.84 -4.16
C LEU A 252 0.82 21.68 -5.43
N GLU A 253 0.11 22.80 -5.60
CA GLU A 253 0.34 23.73 -6.71
C GLU A 253 1.73 24.38 -6.63
N LEU A 254 2.20 24.73 -5.43
CA LEU A 254 3.57 25.23 -5.21
C LEU A 254 4.65 24.19 -5.56
N LEU A 255 4.32 22.90 -5.49
CA LEU A 255 5.15 21.77 -5.92
C LEU A 255 4.96 21.42 -7.41
N GLY A 256 4.14 22.18 -8.15
CA GLY A 256 3.94 22.01 -9.59
C GLY A 256 2.91 20.94 -9.98
N LEU A 257 2.07 20.49 -9.05
CA LEU A 257 1.05 19.47 -9.32
C LEU A 257 -0.27 20.14 -9.75
N LEU A 258 -0.95 19.49 -10.69
CA LEU A 258 -2.23 19.96 -11.24
C LEU A 258 -3.40 19.28 -10.54
N SER A 259 -4.11 20.00 -9.68
CA SER A 259 -5.40 19.56 -9.16
C SER A 259 -6.49 19.74 -10.24
N PRO A 260 -7.44 18.78 -10.41
CA PRO A 260 -8.56 18.96 -11.32
C PRO A 260 -9.64 19.89 -10.77
N TYR A 261 -9.57 20.25 -9.48
CA TYR A 261 -10.52 21.13 -8.80
C TYR A 261 -10.08 22.59 -8.89
N LYS A 262 -10.99 23.51 -9.20
CA LYS A 262 -10.67 24.95 -9.30
C LYS A 262 -10.76 25.64 -7.94
N THR A 263 -11.70 25.25 -7.09
CA THR A 263 -11.84 25.76 -5.71
C THR A 263 -11.89 24.60 -4.71
N SER A 264 -11.69 24.87 -3.41
CA SER A 264 -11.92 23.86 -2.36
C SER A 264 -13.38 23.46 -2.21
N GLU A 265 -14.33 24.30 -2.65
CA GLU A 265 -15.75 23.96 -2.70
C GLU A 265 -16.04 22.82 -3.70
N ASP A 266 -15.22 22.72 -4.75
CA ASP A 266 -15.30 21.64 -5.74
C ASP A 266 -14.66 20.34 -5.24
N VAL A 267 -13.77 20.42 -4.24
CA VAL A 267 -13.14 19.23 -3.67
C VAL A 267 -14.25 18.41 -3.02
N PRO A 268 -14.41 17.12 -3.36
CA PRO A 268 -15.41 16.29 -2.72
C PRO A 268 -15.12 16.28 -1.22
N SER A 269 -15.94 16.96 -0.44
CA SER A 269 -15.88 17.00 1.04
C SER A 269 -16.11 15.63 1.69
N ARG A 270 -16.31 14.62 0.85
CA ARG A 270 -16.82 13.28 1.15
C ARG A 270 -16.31 12.35 0.07
N SER A 271 -15.58 11.31 0.47
CA SER A 271 -15.10 10.26 -0.43
C SER A 271 -16.22 9.68 -1.27
N GLN A 272 -15.95 9.47 -2.56
CA GLN A 272 -16.80 8.64 -3.40
C GLN A 272 -16.79 7.23 -2.80
N GLY A 273 -17.97 6.68 -2.54
CA GLY A 273 -18.11 5.30 -2.10
C GLY A 273 -17.55 4.33 -3.14
N PRO A 274 -17.47 3.03 -2.80
CA PRO A 274 -17.03 2.03 -3.76
C PRO A 274 -17.90 2.06 -5.01
N LEU A 275 -17.25 2.00 -6.17
CA LEU A 275 -17.94 1.77 -7.44
C LEU A 275 -18.55 0.36 -7.43
N PRO A 276 -19.64 0.12 -8.19
CA PRO A 276 -20.21 -1.22 -8.33
C PRO A 276 -19.14 -2.21 -8.79
N GLN A 277 -19.03 -3.33 -8.08
CA GLN A 277 -18.18 -4.45 -8.46
C GLN A 277 -18.93 -5.32 -9.48
N VAL A 278 -18.19 -6.11 -10.26
CA VAL A 278 -18.78 -6.98 -11.29
C VAL A 278 -18.44 -8.43 -10.97
N LEU A 279 -19.46 -9.28 -10.94
CA LEU A 279 -19.33 -10.73 -10.90
C LEU A 279 -19.67 -11.32 -12.28
N VAL A 280 -18.68 -11.94 -12.91
CA VAL A 280 -18.77 -12.57 -14.24
C VAL A 280 -18.12 -13.95 -14.21
N SER A 281 -18.48 -14.81 -15.16
CA SER A 281 -17.75 -16.05 -15.44
C SER A 281 -17.23 -16.05 -16.88
N ALA A 282 -16.29 -16.94 -17.16
CA ALA A 282 -15.88 -17.17 -18.54
C ALA A 282 -17.10 -17.62 -19.36
N PRO A 283 -17.32 -17.10 -20.59
CA PRO A 283 -18.43 -17.53 -21.44
C PRO A 283 -18.49 -19.04 -21.69
N SER A 284 -17.34 -19.72 -21.66
CA SER A 284 -17.22 -21.18 -21.77
C SER A 284 -17.66 -21.96 -20.52
N LYS A 285 -17.89 -21.29 -19.39
CA LYS A 285 -18.34 -21.89 -18.13
C LYS A 285 -19.47 -21.06 -17.50
N PRO A 286 -20.61 -20.90 -18.20
CA PRO A 286 -21.69 -20.00 -17.79
C PRO A 286 -22.38 -20.44 -16.49
N PHE A 287 -22.23 -21.71 -16.12
CA PHE A 287 -22.81 -22.30 -14.90
C PHE A 287 -22.12 -21.86 -13.59
N ILE A 288 -20.95 -21.21 -13.65
CA ILE A 288 -20.19 -20.85 -12.43
C ILE A 288 -20.93 -19.80 -11.62
N VAL A 289 -21.40 -18.72 -12.26
CA VAL A 289 -22.09 -17.64 -11.56
C VAL A 289 -23.38 -18.16 -10.90
N PRO A 290 -24.30 -18.86 -11.60
CA PRO A 290 -25.49 -19.43 -10.98
C PRO A 290 -25.18 -20.32 -9.76
N ARG A 291 -24.18 -21.21 -9.85
CA ARG A 291 -23.77 -22.06 -8.72
C ARG A 291 -23.26 -21.25 -7.52
N TYR A 292 -22.53 -20.18 -7.78
CA TYR A 292 -22.07 -19.28 -6.73
C TYR A 292 -23.23 -18.55 -6.07
N LEU A 293 -24.21 -18.10 -6.86
CA LEU A 293 -25.42 -17.47 -6.32
C LEU A 293 -26.27 -18.43 -5.51
N ASP A 294 -26.40 -19.69 -5.92
CA ASP A 294 -27.11 -20.71 -5.14
C ASP A 294 -26.43 -20.94 -3.78
N ALA A 295 -25.11 -21.04 -3.77
CA ALA A 295 -24.34 -21.14 -2.53
C ALA A 295 -24.50 -19.89 -1.65
N LEU A 296 -24.45 -18.69 -2.24
CA LEU A 296 -24.68 -17.44 -1.50
C LEU A 296 -26.08 -17.37 -0.91
N ARG A 297 -27.11 -17.75 -1.66
CA ARG A 297 -28.50 -17.74 -1.18
C ARG A 297 -28.70 -18.68 0.02
N SER A 298 -27.90 -19.73 0.15
CA SER A 298 -27.96 -20.65 1.30
C SER A 298 -27.44 -20.03 2.60
N ILE A 299 -26.63 -18.96 2.52
CA ILE A 299 -26.06 -18.26 3.68
C ILE A 299 -26.66 -16.87 3.91
N CYS A 300 -27.36 -16.31 2.91
CA CYS A 300 -28.11 -15.06 3.06
C CYS A 300 -29.39 -15.28 3.91
N PRO A 301 -29.84 -14.26 4.67
CA PRO A 301 -31.12 -14.32 5.37
C PRO A 301 -32.28 -14.53 4.37
N TYR A 302 -33.26 -15.35 4.75
CA TYR A 302 -34.42 -15.68 3.89
C TYR A 302 -35.20 -14.43 3.42
N GLU A 303 -35.26 -13.41 4.29
CA GLU A 303 -35.96 -12.14 4.03
C GLU A 303 -35.20 -11.24 3.04
N THR A 304 -33.89 -11.43 2.88
CA THR A 304 -33.02 -10.62 2.01
C THR A 304 -32.06 -11.52 1.22
N PRO A 305 -32.55 -12.33 0.26
CA PRO A 305 -31.75 -13.37 -0.41
C PRO A 305 -30.60 -12.84 -1.27
N ASN A 306 -30.60 -11.54 -1.56
CA ASN A 306 -29.57 -10.84 -2.34
C ASN A 306 -28.72 -9.89 -1.48
N ARG A 307 -28.76 -10.04 -0.15
CA ARG A 307 -27.99 -9.23 0.79
C ARG A 307 -27.20 -10.12 1.72
N LEU A 308 -25.88 -9.97 1.69
CA LEU A 308 -24.96 -10.67 2.59
C LEU A 308 -24.34 -9.64 3.54
N GLN A 309 -24.51 -9.82 4.84
CA GLN A 309 -23.93 -8.96 5.85
C GLN A 309 -23.01 -9.78 6.76
N ASP A 310 -21.77 -9.34 6.92
CA ASP A 310 -20.83 -9.88 7.90
C ASP A 310 -20.47 -8.83 8.97
N ALA A 311 -19.42 -9.07 9.76
CA ALA A 311 -19.01 -8.18 10.83
C ALA A 311 -18.45 -6.83 10.35
N ASN A 312 -17.99 -6.72 9.11
CA ASN A 312 -17.26 -5.56 8.57
C ASN A 312 -17.91 -4.96 7.32
N ASP A 313 -18.57 -5.77 6.49
CA ASP A 313 -19.11 -5.35 5.20
C ASP A 313 -20.54 -5.84 4.99
N THR A 314 -21.27 -5.12 4.14
CA THR A 314 -22.56 -5.53 3.60
C THR A 314 -22.49 -5.53 2.08
N PHE A 315 -22.85 -6.64 1.45
CA PHE A 315 -22.88 -6.81 0.00
C PHE A 315 -24.32 -6.93 -0.50
N ASN A 316 -24.66 -6.13 -1.51
CA ASN A 316 -25.93 -6.21 -2.23
C ASN A 316 -25.68 -6.74 -3.63
N PHE A 317 -26.41 -7.78 -4.01
CA PHE A 317 -26.27 -8.45 -5.30
C PHE A 317 -27.38 -8.02 -6.26
N HIS A 318 -27.00 -7.48 -7.43
CA HIS A 318 -27.92 -6.87 -8.39
C HIS A 318 -27.79 -7.49 -9.78
N PRO A 319 -28.88 -7.59 -10.57
CA PRO A 319 -28.80 -7.96 -11.98
C PRO A 319 -27.99 -6.96 -12.82
N SER A 320 -27.41 -7.44 -13.93
CA SER A 320 -26.64 -6.62 -14.88
C SER A 320 -27.38 -5.38 -15.40
N ALA A 321 -28.71 -5.44 -15.52
CA ALA A 321 -29.57 -4.31 -15.91
C ALA A 321 -29.42 -3.08 -14.99
N ASN A 322 -29.01 -3.28 -13.73
CA ASN A 322 -28.86 -2.21 -12.75
C ASN A 322 -27.49 -1.50 -12.81
N PHE A 323 -26.53 -1.98 -13.62
CA PHE A 323 -25.16 -1.46 -13.61
C PHE A 323 -25.10 0.06 -13.78
N ASN A 324 -25.75 0.60 -14.82
CA ASN A 324 -25.67 2.02 -15.15
C ASN A 324 -26.31 2.91 -14.07
N SER A 325 -27.43 2.46 -13.48
CA SER A 325 -28.11 3.22 -12.43
C SER A 325 -27.34 3.17 -11.11
N LEU A 326 -26.73 2.03 -10.76
CA LEU A 326 -25.85 1.91 -9.60
C LEU A 326 -24.57 2.71 -9.76
N LEU A 327 -24.00 2.74 -10.96
CA LEU A 327 -22.82 3.55 -11.28
C LEU A 327 -23.13 5.05 -11.15
N ALA A 328 -24.26 5.51 -11.68
CA ALA A 328 -24.72 6.89 -11.53
C ALA A 328 -24.93 7.24 -10.04
N LYS A 329 -25.65 6.38 -9.30
CA LYS A 329 -25.87 6.55 -7.85
C LYS A 329 -24.56 6.58 -7.07
N SER A 330 -23.59 5.71 -7.37
CA SER A 330 -22.29 5.67 -6.69
C SER A 330 -21.46 6.93 -6.99
N ARG A 331 -21.51 7.45 -8.21
CA ARG A 331 -20.87 8.72 -8.60
C ARG A 331 -21.47 9.94 -7.93
N GLU A 332 -22.78 9.92 -7.67
CA GLU A 332 -23.50 10.97 -6.94
C GLU A 332 -23.40 10.82 -5.41
N ARG A 333 -23.01 9.63 -4.92
CA ARG A 333 -22.95 9.31 -3.49
C ARG A 333 -21.83 10.10 -2.82
N ARG A 334 -22.20 10.90 -1.80
CA ARG A 334 -21.27 11.67 -0.95
C ARG A 334 -21.32 11.12 0.48
N VAL A 335 -20.29 10.39 0.90
CA VAL A 335 -20.25 9.71 2.21
C VAL A 335 -19.22 10.35 3.14
N ALA A 336 -19.59 10.57 4.40
CA ALA A 336 -18.66 11.05 5.43
C ALA A 336 -17.55 10.02 5.67
N GLU A 337 -16.32 10.48 5.89
CA GLU A 337 -15.12 9.63 5.84
C GLU A 337 -15.10 8.54 6.92
N GLY A 338 -15.76 8.75 8.07
CA GLY A 338 -15.95 7.75 9.13
C GLY A 338 -16.95 6.64 8.80
N ASP A 339 -17.81 6.85 7.79
CA ASP A 339 -18.87 5.92 7.40
C ASP A 339 -18.46 5.03 6.21
N LEU A 340 -17.23 5.14 5.72
CA LEU A 340 -16.73 4.35 4.59
C LEU A 340 -16.82 2.83 4.84
N GLY A 341 -16.55 2.40 6.08
CA GLY A 341 -16.70 1.00 6.50
C GLY A 341 -18.16 0.57 6.68
N LEU A 342 -19.10 1.52 6.76
CA LEU A 342 -20.54 1.25 6.84
C LEU A 342 -21.19 1.19 5.45
N LEU A 343 -20.43 1.43 4.38
CA LEU A 343 -21.00 1.46 3.04
C LEU A 343 -21.29 0.07 2.51
N GLU A 344 -22.54 -0.12 2.11
CA GLU A 344 -22.93 -1.29 1.37
C GLU A 344 -22.23 -1.32 -0.01
N ARG A 345 -21.72 -2.50 -0.36
CA ARG A 345 -20.99 -2.82 -1.59
C ARG A 345 -21.99 -3.38 -2.60
N ASP A 346 -22.17 -2.67 -3.70
CA ASP A 346 -23.02 -3.15 -4.80
C ASP A 346 -22.22 -4.09 -5.72
N VAL A 347 -22.67 -5.33 -5.88
CA VAL A 347 -22.11 -6.34 -6.79
C VAL A 347 -23.09 -6.60 -7.91
N VAL A 348 -22.69 -6.34 -9.15
CA VAL A 348 -23.50 -6.52 -10.35
C VAL A 348 -23.18 -7.85 -10.99
N ILE A 349 -24.21 -8.68 -11.15
CA ILE A 349 -24.13 -10.06 -11.62
C ILE A 349 -24.40 -10.11 -13.12
N TYR A 350 -23.49 -10.75 -13.84
CA TYR A 350 -23.68 -11.13 -15.24
C TYR A 350 -23.80 -12.65 -15.34
N GLU A 351 -25.00 -13.10 -15.71
CA GLU A 351 -25.34 -14.52 -15.83
C GLU A 351 -25.17 -15.01 -17.26
N GLU A 352 -25.30 -16.33 -17.45
CA GLU A 352 -25.31 -16.98 -18.77
C GLU A 352 -24.05 -16.72 -19.62
N GLY A 353 -22.92 -16.43 -18.96
CA GLY A 353 -21.66 -16.12 -19.64
C GLY A 353 -21.62 -14.74 -20.29
N SER A 354 -22.61 -13.87 -20.02
CA SER A 354 -22.57 -12.47 -20.42
C SER A 354 -21.45 -11.71 -19.69
N VAL A 355 -21.00 -10.60 -20.27
CA VAL A 355 -19.97 -9.72 -19.70
C VAL A 355 -20.37 -8.25 -19.87
N PRO A 356 -19.87 -7.35 -19.02
CA PRO A 356 -20.00 -5.91 -19.20
C PRO A 356 -19.52 -5.45 -20.58
N THR A 357 -20.20 -4.46 -21.13
CA THR A 357 -19.75 -3.81 -22.36
C THR A 357 -18.49 -2.99 -22.12
N ARG A 358 -17.81 -2.61 -23.20
CA ARG A 358 -16.64 -1.72 -23.15
C ARG A 358 -16.96 -0.36 -22.52
N ASP A 359 -18.18 0.14 -22.70
CA ASP A 359 -18.59 1.41 -22.11
C ASP A 359 -18.79 1.30 -20.59
N GLN A 360 -19.20 0.12 -20.11
CA GLN A 360 -19.34 -0.17 -18.68
C GLN A 360 -17.97 -0.38 -18.02
N THR A 361 -17.01 -0.95 -18.74
CA THR A 361 -15.66 -1.28 -18.25
C THR A 361 -14.54 -0.74 -19.16
N PRO A 362 -14.42 0.59 -19.32
CA PRO A 362 -13.56 1.19 -20.34
C PRO A 362 -12.06 0.95 -20.14
N LEU A 363 -11.65 0.62 -18.90
CA LEU A 363 -10.26 0.36 -18.53
C LEU A 363 -9.86 -1.11 -18.64
N PHE A 364 -10.81 -2.03 -18.83
CA PHE A 364 -10.53 -3.47 -18.86
C PHE A 364 -11.52 -4.19 -19.77
N ASN A 365 -11.04 -4.68 -20.92
CA ASN A 365 -11.88 -5.38 -21.90
C ASN A 365 -12.05 -6.86 -21.52
N LEU A 366 -13.19 -7.19 -20.91
CA LEU A 366 -13.51 -8.55 -20.44
C LEU A 366 -13.69 -9.56 -21.58
N GLU A 367 -14.28 -9.14 -22.70
CA GLU A 367 -14.46 -9.99 -23.88
C GLU A 367 -13.10 -10.43 -24.43
N ALA A 368 -12.21 -9.47 -24.69
CA ALA A 368 -10.85 -9.76 -25.16
C ALA A 368 -10.04 -10.59 -24.16
N TYR A 369 -10.21 -10.34 -22.85
CA TYR A 369 -9.57 -11.14 -21.80
C TYR A 369 -10.01 -12.61 -21.85
N PHE A 370 -11.32 -12.88 -21.93
CA PHE A 370 -11.82 -14.26 -21.95
C PHE A 370 -11.50 -14.99 -23.25
N ASP A 371 -11.51 -14.30 -24.39
CA ASP A 371 -11.07 -14.86 -25.67
C ASP A 371 -9.60 -15.30 -25.60
N HIS A 372 -8.74 -14.43 -25.07
CA HIS A 372 -7.33 -14.75 -24.90
C HIS A 372 -7.11 -15.89 -23.90
N LEU A 373 -7.82 -15.86 -22.76
CA LEU A 373 -7.77 -16.92 -21.75
C LEU A 373 -8.20 -18.28 -22.33
N SER A 374 -9.21 -18.30 -23.19
CA SER A 374 -9.68 -19.52 -23.87
C SER A 374 -8.62 -20.07 -24.83
N SER A 375 -8.00 -19.18 -25.61
CA SER A 375 -6.91 -19.54 -26.53
C SER A 375 -5.70 -20.13 -25.80
N VAL A 376 -5.25 -19.49 -24.71
CA VAL A 376 -4.13 -19.97 -23.89
C VAL A 376 -4.46 -21.31 -23.22
N ARG A 377 -5.68 -21.49 -22.71
CA ARG A 377 -6.08 -22.78 -22.12
C ARG A 377 -6.11 -23.90 -23.15
N SER A 378 -6.53 -23.61 -24.37
CA SER A 378 -6.57 -24.58 -25.46
C SER A 378 -5.18 -24.98 -25.95
N SER A 379 -4.21 -24.05 -25.92
CA SER A 379 -2.82 -24.38 -26.23
C SER A 379 -2.16 -25.20 -25.11
N LEU A 380 -2.47 -24.92 -23.85
CA LEU A 380 -1.96 -25.66 -22.68
C LEU A 380 -2.52 -27.09 -22.58
N SER A 381 -3.75 -27.35 -23.01
CA SER A 381 -4.36 -28.69 -22.98
C SER A 381 -3.86 -29.64 -24.08
N SER A 382 -3.15 -29.12 -25.09
CA SER A 382 -2.59 -29.90 -26.20
C SER A 382 -1.32 -30.68 -25.86
N THR A 383 -0.71 -30.40 -24.69
CA THR A 383 0.38 -31.20 -24.13
C THR A 383 -0.22 -32.16 -23.10
N GLY A 384 -0.24 -33.47 -23.36
CA GLY A 384 -0.83 -34.50 -22.50
C GLY A 384 -0.12 -34.71 -21.15
N LYS A 385 0.09 -33.65 -20.38
CA LYS A 385 0.57 -33.68 -18.99
C LYS A 385 -0.62 -33.89 -18.05
N GLU A 386 -0.41 -34.72 -17.03
CA GLU A 386 -1.34 -34.89 -15.91
C GLU A 386 -1.73 -33.52 -15.33
N GLU A 387 -3.03 -33.24 -15.24
CA GLU A 387 -3.54 -31.96 -14.74
C GLU A 387 -3.41 -31.90 -13.21
N LEU A 388 -2.41 -31.19 -12.71
CA LEU A 388 -2.23 -30.93 -11.29
C LEU A 388 -3.31 -29.95 -10.79
N LYS A 389 -3.99 -30.29 -9.69
CA LYS A 389 -5.04 -29.47 -9.06
C LYS A 389 -4.60 -28.95 -7.71
N LYS A 390 -4.90 -27.69 -7.42
CA LYS A 390 -4.64 -27.07 -6.11
C LYS A 390 -5.69 -27.55 -5.09
N LEU A 391 -5.24 -28.16 -4.00
CA LEU A 391 -6.09 -28.71 -2.93
C LEU A 391 -6.15 -27.84 -1.66
N GLY A 392 -5.17 -26.96 -1.47
CA GLY A 392 -5.06 -26.15 -0.27
C GLY A 392 -3.98 -25.07 -0.36
N GLY A 393 -3.70 -24.44 0.78
CA GLY A 393 -2.67 -23.41 0.92
C GLY A 393 -2.21 -23.25 2.36
N ILE A 394 -0.99 -22.73 2.52
CA ILE A 394 -0.35 -22.45 3.80
C ILE A 394 0.02 -20.96 3.81
N LEU A 395 -0.23 -20.29 4.92
CA LEU A 395 0.18 -18.92 5.22
C LEU A 395 1.06 -18.96 6.48
N VAL A 396 2.24 -18.35 6.41
CA VAL A 396 3.14 -18.24 7.55
C VAL A 396 3.45 -16.78 7.77
N THR A 397 3.23 -16.30 9.00
CA THR A 397 3.61 -14.97 9.46
C THR A 397 4.68 -15.12 10.53
N THR A 398 5.80 -14.44 10.35
CA THR A 398 6.90 -14.45 11.31
C THR A 398 7.11 -13.05 11.86
N ASN A 399 7.16 -12.91 13.18
CA ASN A 399 7.47 -11.67 13.86
C ASN A 399 8.73 -11.84 14.73
N PHE A 400 9.60 -10.83 14.73
CA PHE A 400 10.85 -10.85 15.48
C PHE A 400 10.79 -9.77 16.56
N SER A 401 10.78 -10.17 17.83
CA SER A 401 10.78 -9.21 18.95
C SER A 401 11.54 -9.75 20.15
N GLY A 402 12.39 -8.93 20.77
CA GLY A 402 13.08 -9.29 22.02
C GLY A 402 14.01 -10.50 21.95
N GLY A 403 14.54 -10.85 20.77
CA GLY A 403 15.34 -12.07 20.57
C GLY A 403 14.50 -13.35 20.44
N LEU A 404 13.18 -13.23 20.42
CA LEU A 404 12.23 -14.31 20.16
C LEU A 404 11.67 -14.19 18.73
N VAL A 405 11.30 -15.34 18.18
CA VAL A 405 10.67 -15.47 16.86
C VAL A 405 9.29 -16.06 17.06
N ASP A 406 8.25 -15.26 16.83
CA ASP A 406 6.87 -15.73 16.82
C ASP A 406 6.50 -16.18 15.40
N VAL A 407 6.11 -17.44 15.25
CA VAL A 407 5.70 -18.01 13.96
C VAL A 407 4.23 -18.43 14.05
N VAL A 408 3.38 -17.78 13.26
CA VAL A 408 1.95 -18.12 13.13
C VAL A 408 1.73 -18.83 11.81
N ILE A 409 1.33 -20.11 11.86
CA ILE A 409 1.11 -20.96 10.69
C ILE A 409 -0.40 -21.21 10.51
N GLY A 410 -0.96 -20.74 9.40
CA GLY A 410 -2.31 -21.06 8.96
C GLY A 410 -2.28 -22.06 7.81
N CYS A 411 -3.03 -23.16 7.91
CA CYS A 411 -3.17 -24.15 6.84
C CYS A 411 -4.65 -24.32 6.51
N GLY A 412 -4.99 -24.30 5.21
CA GLY A 412 -6.34 -24.53 4.71
C GLY A 412 -6.35 -25.59 3.62
N ILE A 413 -7.18 -26.63 3.80
CA ILE A 413 -7.42 -27.68 2.81
C ILE A 413 -8.93 -27.89 2.63
N ASN A 414 -9.37 -28.03 1.38
CA ASN A 414 -10.77 -28.35 1.10
C ASN A 414 -11.00 -29.86 1.21
N VAL A 415 -11.66 -30.32 2.28
CA VAL A 415 -11.87 -31.76 2.52
C VAL A 415 -13.16 -32.24 1.86
N LEU A 416 -14.28 -31.57 2.11
CA LEU A 416 -15.62 -32.07 1.77
C LEU A 416 -16.39 -31.17 0.77
N ASN A 417 -16.04 -29.89 0.66
CA ASN A 417 -16.85 -28.94 -0.08
C ASN A 417 -16.65 -29.08 -1.59
N PRO A 418 -17.70 -29.33 -2.39
CA PRO A 418 -17.54 -29.55 -3.82
C PRO A 418 -17.10 -28.29 -4.60
N LEU A 419 -17.22 -27.10 -4.01
CA LEU A 419 -16.90 -25.79 -4.59
C LEU A 419 -16.37 -24.86 -3.48
N PRO A 420 -15.61 -23.78 -3.79
CA PRO A 420 -15.20 -23.32 -5.13
C PRO A 420 -13.88 -23.96 -5.63
N THR A 421 -13.14 -24.64 -4.77
CA THR A 421 -11.88 -25.33 -5.11
C THR A 421 -12.06 -26.85 -5.11
N THR A 422 -11.10 -27.59 -5.69
CA THR A 422 -11.12 -29.06 -5.67
C THR A 422 -10.98 -29.58 -4.23
N SER A 423 -11.88 -30.47 -3.81
CA SER A 423 -11.83 -31.12 -2.50
C SER A 423 -11.20 -32.51 -2.54
N LEU A 424 -10.74 -33.00 -1.38
CA LEU A 424 -10.32 -34.40 -1.22
C LEU A 424 -11.45 -35.38 -1.54
N SER A 425 -12.70 -35.07 -1.15
CA SER A 425 -13.87 -35.90 -1.46
C SER A 425 -14.09 -36.09 -2.96
N GLN A 426 -13.74 -35.09 -3.79
CA GLN A 426 -13.84 -35.17 -5.24
C GLN A 426 -12.72 -36.01 -5.88
N LEU A 427 -11.64 -36.30 -5.13
CA LEU A 427 -10.55 -37.16 -5.59
C LEU A 427 -10.76 -38.64 -5.21
N VAL A 428 -11.75 -38.95 -4.38
CA VAL A 428 -12.08 -40.33 -4.02
C VAL A 428 -12.66 -41.04 -5.25
N PRO A 429 -12.06 -42.16 -5.70
CA PRO A 429 -12.56 -42.90 -6.86
C PRO A 429 -14.00 -43.41 -6.65
N PRO A 430 -14.85 -43.43 -7.69
CA PRO A 430 -16.19 -44.00 -7.59
C PRO A 430 -16.14 -45.46 -7.13
N GLY A 431 -16.88 -45.78 -6.06
CA GLY A 431 -16.93 -47.13 -5.48
C GLY A 431 -15.89 -47.42 -4.39
N ALA A 432 -14.97 -46.50 -4.10
CA ALA A 432 -14.12 -46.61 -2.92
C ALA A 432 -14.93 -46.30 -1.64
N GLN A 433 -14.95 -47.22 -0.69
CA GLN A 433 -15.42 -46.92 0.67
C GLN A 433 -14.39 -46.01 1.34
N SER A 434 -14.74 -44.72 1.47
CA SER A 434 -13.90 -43.74 2.15
C SER A 434 -14.69 -43.07 3.26
N GLU A 435 -14.27 -43.27 4.50
CA GLU A 435 -14.77 -42.54 5.67
C GLU A 435 -14.01 -41.20 5.82
N LEU A 436 -13.98 -40.39 4.76
CA LEU A 436 -13.27 -39.11 4.78
C LEU A 436 -14.05 -38.14 5.67
N THR A 437 -13.42 -37.67 6.75
CA THR A 437 -13.97 -36.63 7.62
C THR A 437 -12.91 -35.55 7.90
N MET A 438 -13.34 -34.39 8.37
CA MET A 438 -12.43 -33.31 8.73
C MET A 438 -11.53 -33.73 9.90
N GLU A 439 -12.09 -34.42 10.89
CA GLU A 439 -11.41 -34.89 12.11
C GLU A 439 -10.30 -35.88 11.76
N LYS A 440 -10.60 -36.88 10.92
CA LYS A 440 -9.59 -37.86 10.47
C LYS A 440 -8.50 -37.20 9.64
N THR A 441 -8.86 -36.22 8.82
CA THR A 441 -7.89 -35.47 8.00
C THR A 441 -6.90 -34.72 8.90
N ILE A 442 -7.40 -33.97 9.88
CA ILE A 442 -6.54 -33.24 10.84
C ILE A 442 -5.72 -34.21 11.68
N ALA A 443 -6.32 -35.28 12.19
CA ALA A 443 -5.63 -36.30 12.99
C ALA A 443 -4.53 -37.04 12.19
N THR A 444 -4.60 -37.03 10.86
CA THR A 444 -3.55 -37.60 9.99
C THR A 444 -2.42 -36.58 9.74
N ILE A 445 -2.74 -35.30 9.61
CA ILE A 445 -1.77 -34.24 9.30
C ILE A 445 -0.94 -33.87 10.53
N MET A 446 -1.57 -33.69 11.69
CA MET A 446 -0.93 -33.14 12.88
C MET A 446 0.28 -33.95 13.38
N PRO A 447 0.24 -35.29 13.47
CA PRO A 447 1.39 -36.07 13.92
C PRO A 447 2.59 -35.99 12.97
N VAL A 448 2.33 -35.90 11.66
CA VAL A 448 3.40 -35.73 10.65
C VAL A 448 4.02 -34.34 10.78
N PHE A 449 3.19 -33.32 10.96
CA PHE A 449 3.67 -31.95 11.18
C PHE A 449 4.49 -31.84 12.46
N GLU A 450 4.04 -32.42 13.57
CA GLU A 450 4.73 -32.42 14.86
C GLU A 450 6.13 -33.03 14.72
N GLN A 451 6.26 -34.19 14.09
CA GLN A 451 7.56 -34.82 13.84
C GLN A 451 8.50 -33.95 12.99
N MET A 452 7.96 -33.27 11.98
CA MET A 452 8.73 -32.34 11.16
C MET A 452 9.13 -31.09 11.96
N TRP A 453 8.25 -30.59 12.83
CA TRP A 453 8.52 -29.43 13.67
C TRP A 453 9.61 -29.73 14.70
N ASP A 454 9.57 -30.90 15.34
CA ASP A 454 10.62 -31.34 16.26
C ASP A 454 11.97 -31.46 15.56
N THR A 455 11.98 -32.00 14.33
CA THR A 455 13.17 -32.06 13.50
C THR A 455 13.71 -30.65 13.23
N PHE A 456 12.85 -29.71 12.82
CA PHE A 456 13.22 -28.32 12.56
C PHE A 456 13.84 -27.65 13.78
N LEU A 457 13.22 -27.78 14.96
CA LEU A 457 13.73 -27.22 16.21
C LEU A 457 15.06 -27.86 16.63
N SER A 458 15.18 -29.19 16.53
CA SER A 458 16.41 -29.92 16.87
C SER A 458 17.61 -29.52 16.00
N GLN A 459 17.35 -29.05 14.78
CA GLN A 459 18.35 -28.59 13.82
C GLN A 459 18.56 -27.07 13.86
N GLY A 460 18.14 -26.42 14.96
CA GLY A 460 18.35 -24.98 15.17
C GLY A 460 17.54 -24.10 14.22
N GLY A 461 16.40 -24.57 13.73
CA GLY A 461 15.59 -23.87 12.74
C GLY A 461 16.12 -23.96 11.31
N SER A 462 16.99 -24.94 11.01
CA SER A 462 17.47 -25.18 9.65
C SER A 462 16.45 -25.93 8.79
N PHE A 463 16.27 -25.49 7.54
CA PHE A 463 15.44 -26.18 6.55
C PHE A 463 16.17 -27.32 5.82
N GLU A 464 17.51 -27.41 5.94
CA GLU A 464 18.35 -28.43 5.31
C GLU A 464 17.79 -29.87 5.39
N PRO A 465 17.29 -30.37 6.55
CA PRO A 465 16.80 -31.75 6.68
C PRO A 465 15.61 -32.08 5.77
N PHE A 466 14.89 -31.06 5.29
CA PHE A 466 13.70 -31.21 4.46
C PHE A 466 14.00 -31.00 2.97
N MET A 467 15.22 -30.63 2.60
CA MET A 467 15.56 -30.22 1.24
C MET A 467 15.28 -31.31 0.21
N ASP A 468 15.75 -32.54 0.46
CA ASP A 468 15.53 -33.67 -0.45
C ASP A 468 14.04 -33.99 -0.62
N LEU A 469 13.29 -33.98 0.49
CA LEU A 469 11.86 -34.23 0.50
C LEU A 469 11.09 -33.14 -0.25
N TYR A 470 11.52 -31.89 -0.10
CA TYR A 470 10.96 -30.73 -0.77
C TYR A 470 11.20 -30.80 -2.28
N LEU A 471 12.44 -31.02 -2.70
CA LEU A 471 12.83 -31.08 -4.12
C LEU A 471 12.21 -32.29 -4.84
N THR A 472 11.99 -33.41 -4.16
CA THR A 472 11.26 -34.56 -4.71
C THR A 472 9.80 -34.23 -5.03
N ARG A 473 9.19 -33.28 -4.30
CA ARG A 473 7.80 -32.86 -4.48
C ARG A 473 7.68 -31.52 -5.21
N TRP A 474 8.78 -30.94 -5.63
CA TRP A 474 8.87 -29.64 -6.28
C TRP A 474 8.38 -29.74 -7.73
N LEU A 475 7.41 -28.90 -8.08
CA LEU A 475 6.75 -28.94 -9.39
C LEU A 475 7.52 -28.18 -10.49
N HIS A 476 8.57 -27.45 -10.14
CA HIS A 476 9.30 -26.56 -11.06
C HIS A 476 10.68 -27.07 -11.45
N SER A 477 11.00 -28.33 -11.13
CA SER A 477 12.26 -28.96 -11.54
C SER A 477 12.39 -28.96 -13.07
N ASP A 478 13.60 -28.69 -13.56
CA ASP A 478 13.96 -28.69 -14.98
C ASP A 478 13.24 -27.67 -15.86
N GLN A 479 12.51 -26.71 -15.26
CA GLN A 479 11.93 -25.62 -16.01
C GLN A 479 13.04 -24.70 -16.54
N VAL A 480 13.00 -24.44 -17.84
CA VAL A 480 13.93 -23.55 -18.53
C VAL A 480 13.34 -22.14 -18.52
N VAL A 481 14.15 -21.18 -18.09
CA VAL A 481 13.78 -19.77 -17.95
C VAL A 481 14.89 -18.89 -18.49
N THR A 482 14.54 -17.69 -18.98
CA THR A 482 15.53 -16.76 -19.54
C THR A 482 15.82 -15.62 -18.56
N LEU A 483 17.10 -15.48 -18.19
CA LEU A 483 17.63 -14.34 -17.46
C LEU A 483 17.80 -13.17 -18.42
N THR A 484 16.93 -12.17 -18.28
CA THR A 484 16.90 -10.98 -19.16
C THR A 484 17.82 -9.85 -18.71
N THR A 485 18.45 -9.99 -17.55
CA THR A 485 19.26 -8.95 -16.90
C THR A 485 20.76 -9.09 -17.15
N VAL A 486 21.15 -10.14 -17.86
CA VAL A 486 22.51 -10.33 -18.39
C VAL A 486 22.51 -10.04 -19.89
N THR A 487 23.60 -9.47 -20.41
CA THR A 487 23.79 -9.24 -21.84
C THR A 487 25.03 -10.02 -22.31
N PRO A 488 24.89 -11.00 -23.22
CA PRO A 488 23.64 -11.46 -23.85
C PRO A 488 22.70 -12.15 -22.85
N GLN A 489 21.39 -12.15 -23.13
CA GLN A 489 20.40 -12.87 -22.32
C GLN A 489 20.79 -14.34 -22.21
N GLN A 490 20.57 -14.90 -21.04
CA GLN A 490 21.05 -16.24 -20.73
C GLN A 490 19.90 -17.16 -20.35
N THR A 491 19.84 -18.31 -21.02
CA THR A 491 18.90 -19.38 -20.68
C THR A 491 19.47 -20.20 -19.53
N VAL A 492 18.68 -20.36 -18.47
CA VAL A 492 19.01 -21.14 -17.28
C VAL A 492 17.92 -22.16 -16.99
N ARG A 493 18.29 -23.25 -16.32
CA ARG A 493 17.41 -24.31 -15.87
C ARG A 493 17.27 -24.27 -14.35
N ILE A 494 16.04 -24.32 -13.85
CA ILE A 494 15.75 -24.40 -12.43
C ILE A 494 16.15 -25.79 -11.92
N VAL A 495 16.92 -25.81 -10.83
CA VAL A 495 17.41 -27.05 -10.21
C VAL A 495 17.02 -27.18 -8.75
N GLY A 496 16.47 -26.13 -8.13
CA GLY A 496 15.93 -26.22 -6.77
C GLY A 496 15.89 -24.88 -6.06
N ILE A 497 16.08 -24.92 -4.74
CA ILE A 497 16.22 -23.75 -3.88
C ILE A 497 17.49 -23.83 -3.06
N THR A 498 17.95 -22.69 -2.55
CA THR A 498 19.06 -22.61 -1.61
C THR A 498 18.60 -23.01 -0.19
N PRO A 499 19.42 -23.75 0.56
CA PRO A 499 19.04 -24.26 1.88
C PRO A 499 19.05 -23.23 3.01
N ASP A 500 19.80 -22.16 2.83
CA ASP A 500 20.00 -21.09 3.80
C ASP A 500 18.92 -20.00 3.71
N TYR A 501 18.61 -19.55 2.50
CA TYR A 501 17.72 -18.40 2.27
C TYR A 501 16.49 -18.72 1.42
N GLY A 502 16.34 -19.95 0.93
CA GLY A 502 15.21 -20.35 0.10
C GLY A 502 15.16 -19.69 -1.28
N LEU A 503 16.26 -19.08 -1.74
CA LEU A 503 16.39 -18.47 -3.07
C LEU A 503 16.24 -19.53 -4.17
N LEU A 504 15.71 -19.16 -5.33
CA LEU A 504 15.54 -20.09 -6.45
C LEU A 504 16.90 -20.34 -7.12
N ARG A 505 17.35 -21.60 -7.16
CA ARG A 505 18.66 -21.99 -7.69
C ARG A 505 18.56 -22.48 -9.13
N THR A 506 19.44 -21.97 -9.99
CA THR A 506 19.47 -22.29 -11.42
C THR A 506 20.89 -22.59 -11.94
N ILE A 507 20.98 -23.23 -13.11
CA ILE A 507 22.24 -23.44 -13.83
C ILE A 507 22.11 -23.01 -15.29
N PRO A 508 23.16 -22.51 -15.94
CA PRO A 508 23.18 -22.24 -17.38
C PRO A 508 22.87 -23.48 -18.22
N GLU A 509 22.00 -23.36 -19.23
CA GLU A 509 21.70 -24.47 -20.15
C GLU A 509 22.91 -24.83 -21.04
N ARG A 510 23.74 -23.83 -21.38
CA ARG A 510 24.95 -23.98 -22.21
C ARG A 510 26.26 -23.98 -21.41
N GLY A 511 26.22 -24.42 -20.16
CA GLY A 511 27.42 -24.60 -19.32
C GLY A 511 27.87 -26.06 -19.33
N GLY A 512 29.14 -26.32 -19.65
CA GLY A 512 29.74 -27.65 -19.50
C GLY A 512 29.78 -28.12 -18.04
N VAL A 513 30.14 -29.39 -17.84
CA VAL A 513 30.28 -30.03 -16.52
C VAL A 513 31.15 -29.14 -15.61
N GLY A 514 30.55 -28.57 -14.55
CA GLY A 514 31.19 -27.58 -13.66
C GLY A 514 30.54 -26.18 -13.64
N ALA A 515 29.37 -26.00 -14.28
CA ALA A 515 28.65 -24.71 -14.28
C ALA A 515 28.29 -24.23 -12.86
N GLN A 516 28.61 -22.97 -12.55
CA GLN A 516 28.27 -22.33 -11.27
C GLN A 516 26.76 -22.13 -11.14
N PHE A 517 26.25 -22.29 -9.91
CA PHE A 517 24.87 -21.97 -9.57
C PHE A 517 24.61 -20.46 -9.70
N ILE A 518 23.41 -20.12 -10.17
CA ILE A 518 22.88 -18.77 -10.19
C ILE A 518 21.63 -18.76 -9.30
N ASP A 519 21.73 -18.14 -8.13
CA ASP A 519 20.67 -18.05 -7.13
C ASP A 519 19.85 -16.76 -7.30
N LEU A 520 18.52 -16.87 -7.35
CA LEU A 520 17.59 -15.80 -7.73
C LEU A 520 16.76 -15.35 -6.52
N GLN A 521 16.74 -14.04 -6.25
CA GLN A 521 16.03 -13.47 -5.11
C GLN A 521 14.52 -13.25 -5.36
N PRO A 522 13.66 -13.23 -4.32
CA PRO A 522 12.21 -13.06 -4.46
C PRO A 522 11.73 -11.61 -4.72
N ASP A 523 12.62 -10.65 -4.98
CA ASP A 523 12.40 -9.20 -4.82
C ASP A 523 11.79 -8.49 -6.04
N GLY A 524 10.62 -8.97 -6.49
CA GLY A 524 9.85 -8.33 -7.56
C GLY A 524 10.03 -8.96 -8.94
N ASN A 525 10.42 -10.23 -8.98
CA ASN A 525 10.32 -11.03 -10.17
C ASN A 525 8.85 -11.28 -10.48
N SER A 526 8.33 -10.59 -11.51
CA SER A 526 7.09 -11.00 -12.15
C SER A 526 7.33 -12.37 -12.77
N PHE A 527 6.90 -13.43 -12.06
CA PHE A 527 6.69 -14.74 -12.67
C PHE A 527 5.52 -14.56 -13.64
N ASP A 528 5.83 -14.21 -14.89
CA ASP A 528 4.85 -14.38 -15.94
C ASP A 528 4.77 -15.90 -16.20
N MET A 529 3.90 -16.58 -15.46
CA MET A 529 3.64 -18.01 -15.62
C MET A 529 3.16 -18.36 -17.04
N MET A 530 2.81 -17.37 -17.87
CA MET A 530 2.51 -17.56 -19.29
C MET A 530 3.70 -17.26 -20.21
N ALA A 531 4.77 -16.59 -19.75
CA ALA A 531 5.93 -16.23 -20.57
C ALA A 531 7.29 -16.82 -20.13
N GLY A 532 7.40 -17.47 -18.96
CA GLY A 532 8.61 -18.22 -18.56
C GLY A 532 9.89 -17.38 -18.36
N LEU A 533 9.75 -16.09 -18.01
CA LEU A 533 10.88 -15.18 -17.82
C LEU A 533 11.15 -14.93 -16.32
N ILE A 534 12.43 -14.95 -15.93
CA ILE A 534 12.88 -14.52 -14.59
C ILE A 534 13.84 -13.34 -14.73
N LYS A 535 13.67 -12.33 -13.88
CA LYS A 535 14.53 -11.15 -13.77
C LYS A 535 15.46 -11.34 -12.55
N LEU A 536 16.66 -10.78 -12.56
CA LEU A 536 17.45 -10.53 -11.35
C LEU A 536 17.54 -9.02 -11.19
N LYS A 537 17.16 -8.48 -10.03
CA LYS A 537 17.32 -7.05 -9.77
C LYS A 537 18.76 -6.78 -9.34
N GLN A 538 19.36 -5.74 -9.93
CA GLN A 538 20.65 -5.19 -9.47
C GLN A 538 20.43 -4.32 -8.23
#